data_AF-A0A914Z360-F1
#
_entry.id   AF-A0A914Z360-F1
#
_cell.length_a   1.000
_cell.length_b   1.000
_cell.length_c   1.000
_cell.angle_alpha   90.00
_cell.angle_beta   90.00
_cell.angle_gamma   90.00
#
_symmetry.space_group_name_H-M   'P 1'
#
loop_
_entity.id
_entity.type
_entity.pdbx_description
1 polymer ?
#
loop_
_entity_poly.entity_id
_entity_poly.type
_entity_poly.pdbx_seq_one_letter_code
_entity_poly.pdbx_strand_id
1 'polypeptide(L)'
;MAEKAYKEEERQRTHPDDADEGTVAEDNARLVRDVYAFFPILMKYTDLHRAKWLKTPTWESDGVYENVAVIFKIWSLSQHFKREELNYQAQFEEDLAMVGGGEMKTGKAAIAERKKKRREGQAKKDKHANSIVIACLKRLLPVGLNVFGGRELDIVQQCKEKFLARENEEKIREFIRDLLEIPVQTDPTDKNAWQLNLYHKIGKSQMRGKDEMTREGIVEKIANMAQVVAILHAMTRLRELRKRKLLERKYVSLNFVVVVLKFL
;
A
#
# COMPACT_ATOMS: atom_id res chain seq x y z
N MET A 1 11.29 42.91 -4.79
CA MET A 1 10.01 42.18 -4.95
C MET A 1 9.64 42.00 -6.42
N ALA A 2 9.61 43.07 -7.23
CA ALA A 2 9.33 42.98 -8.67
C ALA A 2 10.28 42.05 -9.46
N GLU A 3 11.58 42.06 -9.16
CA GLU A 3 12.55 41.21 -9.86
C GLU A 3 12.40 39.71 -9.55
N LYS A 4 11.93 39.37 -8.35
CA LYS A 4 11.59 37.98 -8.00
C LYS A 4 10.32 37.53 -8.72
N ALA A 5 9.31 38.39 -8.78
CA ALA A 5 8.06 38.10 -9.49
C ALA A 5 8.30 37.90 -11.00
N TYR A 6 9.15 38.73 -11.62
CA TYR A 6 9.52 38.59 -13.03
C TYR A 6 10.29 37.29 -13.32
N LYS A 7 11.25 36.92 -12.45
CA LYS A 7 11.98 35.65 -12.57
C LYS A 7 11.08 34.43 -12.36
N GLU A 8 10.06 34.54 -11.51
CA GLU A 8 9.05 33.50 -11.30
C GLU A 8 8.16 33.34 -12.55
N GLU A 9 7.71 34.45 -13.13
CA GLU A 9 6.88 34.47 -14.34
C GLU A 9 7.62 33.96 -15.59
N GLU A 10 8.90 34.33 -15.77
CA GLU A 10 9.74 33.76 -16.85
C GLU A 10 9.98 32.26 -16.66
N ARG A 11 10.16 31.79 -15.43
CA ARG A 11 10.31 30.36 -15.13
C ARG A 11 9.02 29.58 -15.42
N GLN A 12 7.86 30.11 -15.03
CA GLN A 12 6.55 29.51 -15.33
C GLN A 12 6.26 29.47 -16.85
N ARG A 13 6.76 30.44 -17.62
CA ARG A 13 6.65 30.45 -19.09
C ARG A 13 7.54 29.43 -19.78
N THR A 14 8.77 29.25 -19.28
CA THR A 14 9.77 28.37 -19.91
C THR A 14 9.66 26.92 -19.44
N HIS A 15 9.13 26.71 -18.24
CA HIS A 15 8.95 25.41 -17.62
C HIS A 15 7.57 25.31 -16.94
N PRO A 16 6.47 25.26 -17.71
CA PRO A 16 5.12 25.21 -17.16
C PRO A 16 4.84 23.93 -16.34
N ASP A 17 5.64 22.88 -16.55
CA ASP A 17 5.55 21.60 -15.83
C ASP A 17 6.59 21.47 -14.69
N ASP A 18 7.51 22.43 -14.51
CA ASP A 18 8.42 22.43 -13.37
C ASP A 18 7.67 22.96 -12.15
N ALA A 19 6.93 22.08 -11.49
CA ALA A 19 6.36 22.36 -10.19
C ALA A 19 7.48 22.76 -9.23
N ASP A 20 7.35 23.94 -8.61
CA ASP A 20 8.29 24.40 -7.60
C ASP A 20 8.45 23.34 -6.49
N GLU A 21 9.68 22.91 -6.24
CA GLU A 21 9.96 21.82 -5.29
C GLU A 21 9.42 22.13 -3.88
N GLY A 22 9.37 23.42 -3.51
CA GLY A 22 8.76 23.89 -2.27
C GLY A 22 7.25 23.65 -2.24
N THR A 23 6.54 24.06 -3.30
CA THR A 23 5.10 23.83 -3.46
C THR A 23 4.77 22.33 -3.45
N VAL A 24 5.55 21.50 -4.16
CA VAL A 24 5.38 20.04 -4.15
C VAL A 24 5.52 19.47 -2.73
N ALA A 25 6.50 19.95 -1.95
CA ALA A 25 6.69 19.48 -0.57
C ALA A 25 5.52 19.89 0.33
N GLU A 26 5.03 21.12 0.22
CA GLU A 26 3.89 21.62 1.00
C GLU A 26 2.60 20.84 0.71
N ASP A 27 2.30 20.59 -0.56
CA ASP A 27 1.13 19.81 -0.96
C ASP A 27 1.21 18.36 -0.45
N ASN A 28 2.39 17.73 -0.56
CA ASN A 28 2.58 16.38 -0.02
C ASN A 28 2.45 16.36 1.52
N ALA A 29 2.94 17.38 2.23
CA ALA A 29 2.77 17.47 3.68
C ALA A 29 1.29 17.64 4.08
N ARG A 30 0.53 18.42 3.31
CA ARG A 30 -0.92 18.61 3.50
C ARG A 30 -1.68 17.30 3.27
N LEU A 31 -1.36 16.58 2.19
CA LEU A 31 -1.91 15.26 1.90
C LEU A 31 -1.63 14.25 3.02
N VAL A 32 -0.40 14.22 3.54
CA VAL A 32 -0.03 13.36 4.68
C VAL A 32 -0.91 13.67 5.89
N ARG A 33 -1.02 14.93 6.28
CA ARG A 33 -1.83 15.33 7.43
C ARG A 33 -3.30 14.89 7.28
N ASP A 34 -3.88 15.13 6.10
CA ASP A 34 -5.28 14.81 5.85
C ASP A 34 -5.51 13.28 5.85
N VAL A 35 -4.58 12.50 5.30
CA VAL A 35 -4.57 11.03 5.39
C VAL A 35 -4.46 10.55 6.83
N TYR A 36 -3.57 11.12 7.63
CA TYR A 36 -3.38 10.73 9.04
C TYR A 36 -4.56 11.15 9.94
N ALA A 37 -5.33 12.16 9.54
CA ALA A 37 -6.59 12.51 10.20
C ALA A 37 -7.73 11.55 9.82
N PHE A 38 -7.87 11.23 8.53
CA PHE A 38 -9.02 10.49 8.01
C PHE A 38 -8.89 8.96 8.17
N PHE A 39 -7.72 8.38 7.89
CA PHE A 39 -7.54 6.92 7.81
C PHE A 39 -7.80 6.20 9.14
N PRO A 40 -7.47 6.74 10.35
CA PRO A 40 -7.87 6.12 11.60
C PRO A 40 -9.39 5.98 11.76
N ILE A 41 -10.15 7.00 11.33
CA ILE A 41 -11.62 7.00 11.38
C ILE A 41 -12.15 5.99 10.39
N LEU A 42 -11.63 6.01 9.16
CA LEU A 42 -12.04 5.08 8.10
C LEU A 42 -11.77 3.62 8.48
N MET A 43 -10.63 3.31 9.08
CA MET A 43 -10.32 1.94 9.54
C MET A 43 -11.31 1.48 10.61
N LYS A 44 -11.62 2.32 11.61
CA LYS A 44 -12.63 1.99 12.63
C LYS A 44 -14.02 1.78 12.02
N TYR A 45 -14.42 2.64 11.10
CA TYR A 45 -15.68 2.53 10.37
C TYR A 45 -15.76 1.24 9.54
N THR A 46 -14.67 0.90 8.85
CA THR A 46 -14.54 -0.35 8.09
C THR A 46 -14.68 -1.57 8.98
N ASP A 47 -14.04 -1.58 10.15
CA ASP A 47 -14.14 -2.69 11.10
C ASP A 47 -15.56 -2.86 11.63
N LEU A 48 -16.24 -1.75 11.95
CA LEU A 48 -17.61 -1.74 12.44
C LEU A 48 -18.60 -2.34 11.42
N HIS A 49 -18.41 -2.06 10.12
CA HIS A 49 -19.32 -2.49 9.06
C HIS A 49 -18.85 -3.72 8.28
N ARG A 50 -17.71 -4.30 8.65
CA ARG A 50 -17.02 -5.37 7.91
C ARG A 50 -17.92 -6.55 7.56
N ALA A 51 -18.64 -7.07 8.54
CA ALA A 51 -19.51 -8.24 8.34
C ALA A 51 -20.64 -7.94 7.34
N LYS A 52 -21.19 -6.72 7.37
CA LYS A 52 -22.23 -6.27 6.43
C LYS A 52 -21.66 -6.16 5.02
N TRP A 53 -20.51 -5.50 4.85
CA TRP A 53 -19.90 -5.28 3.53
C TRP A 53 -19.46 -6.59 2.85
N LEU A 54 -19.00 -7.58 3.62
CA LEU A 54 -18.63 -8.89 3.09
C LEU A 54 -19.86 -9.74 2.73
N LYS A 55 -20.95 -9.62 3.50
CA LYS A 55 -22.19 -10.36 3.22
C LYS A 55 -22.98 -9.75 2.06
N THR A 56 -22.97 -8.43 1.97
CA THR A 56 -23.73 -7.66 0.99
C THR A 56 -22.83 -6.52 0.49
N PRO A 57 -21.99 -6.78 -0.52
CA PRO A 57 -21.18 -5.74 -1.12
C PRO A 57 -22.07 -4.68 -1.75
N THR A 58 -21.57 -3.44 -1.72
CA THR A 58 -22.24 -2.25 -2.23
C THR A 58 -21.24 -1.42 -3.03
N TRP A 59 -21.73 -0.64 -3.99
CA TRP A 59 -20.86 0.24 -4.80
C TRP A 59 -20.16 1.28 -3.90
N GLU A 60 -20.77 1.68 -2.78
CA GLU A 60 -20.16 2.57 -1.81
C GLU A 60 -18.97 1.89 -1.11
N SER A 61 -19.13 0.66 -0.63
CA SER A 61 -18.05 -0.08 0.04
C SER A 61 -16.87 -0.39 -0.89
N ASP A 62 -17.18 -0.66 -2.15
CA ASP A 62 -16.21 -0.88 -3.22
C ASP A 62 -15.49 0.43 -3.57
N GLY A 63 -16.21 1.53 -3.77
CA GLY A 63 -15.65 2.86 -3.98
C GLY A 63 -14.76 3.34 -2.84
N VAL A 64 -15.07 2.98 -1.58
CA VAL A 64 -14.18 3.23 -0.43
C VAL A 64 -12.84 2.51 -0.61
N TYR A 65 -12.85 1.23 -1.01
CA TYR A 65 -11.62 0.50 -1.30
C TYR A 65 -10.85 1.13 -2.47
N GLU A 66 -11.53 1.45 -3.58
CA GLU A 66 -10.90 2.03 -4.77
C GLU A 66 -10.21 3.36 -4.47
N ASN A 67 -10.87 4.25 -3.73
CA ASN A 67 -10.28 5.54 -3.32
C ASN A 67 -9.00 5.33 -2.48
N VAL A 68 -9.03 4.40 -1.52
CA VAL A 68 -7.83 4.08 -0.71
C VAL A 68 -6.74 3.43 -1.56
N ALA A 69 -7.11 2.59 -2.53
CA ALA A 69 -6.17 1.97 -3.46
C ALA A 69 -5.47 3.01 -4.34
N VAL A 70 -6.18 4.04 -4.81
CA VAL A 70 -5.59 5.17 -5.55
C VAL A 70 -4.58 5.92 -4.68
N ILE A 71 -4.95 6.30 -3.45
CA ILE A 71 -4.04 6.98 -2.52
C ILE A 71 -2.79 6.12 -2.27
N PHE A 72 -2.97 4.81 -2.08
CA PHE A 72 -1.86 3.88 -1.91
C PHE A 72 -0.96 3.81 -3.14
N LYS A 73 -1.50 3.78 -4.36
CA LYS A 73 -0.70 3.82 -5.60
C LYS A 73 0.12 5.10 -5.67
N ILE A 74 -0.51 6.26 -5.46
CA ILE A 74 0.16 7.58 -5.45
C ILE A 74 1.29 7.59 -4.41
N TRP A 75 1.00 7.17 -3.18
CA TRP A 75 2.00 7.08 -2.11
C TRP A 75 3.15 6.12 -2.46
N SER A 76 2.86 4.98 -3.09
CA SER A 76 3.88 4.00 -3.47
C SER A 76 4.87 4.54 -4.51
N LEU A 77 4.39 5.39 -5.43
CA LEU A 77 5.17 5.99 -6.51
C LEU A 77 5.89 7.27 -6.06
N SER A 78 5.22 8.13 -5.28
CA SER A 78 5.75 9.44 -4.86
C SER A 78 6.79 9.31 -3.73
N GLN A 79 8.04 9.69 -4.03
CA GLN A 79 9.08 9.77 -3.00
C GLN A 79 8.86 10.92 -2.02
N HIS A 80 8.27 12.03 -2.47
CA HIS A 80 7.92 13.17 -1.61
C HIS A 80 6.87 12.76 -0.59
N PHE A 81 5.80 12.09 -1.02
CA PHE A 81 4.74 11.62 -0.12
C PHE A 81 5.32 10.68 0.95
N LYS A 82 6.12 9.69 0.54
CA LYS A 82 6.80 8.80 1.49
C LYS A 82 7.70 9.57 2.45
N ARG A 83 8.48 10.54 1.97
CA ARG A 83 9.37 11.34 2.82
C ARG A 83 8.59 12.14 3.85
N GLU A 84 7.53 12.84 3.42
CA GLU A 84 6.71 13.66 4.31
C GLU A 84 5.92 12.80 5.31
N GLU A 85 5.49 11.60 4.94
CA GLU A 85 4.90 10.65 5.90
C GLU A 85 5.87 10.35 7.05
N LEU A 86 7.14 10.10 6.73
CA LEU A 86 8.14 9.81 7.75
C LEU A 86 8.44 11.03 8.63
N ASN A 87 8.44 12.22 8.04
CA ASN A 87 8.61 13.47 8.78
C ASN A 87 7.45 13.66 9.77
N TYR A 88 6.21 13.45 9.30
CA TYR A 88 5.00 13.58 10.11
C TYR A 88 4.99 12.56 11.27
N GLN A 89 5.34 11.30 11.01
CA GLN A 89 5.46 10.28 12.05
C GLN A 89 6.52 10.64 13.10
N ALA A 90 7.67 11.15 12.67
CA ALA A 90 8.75 11.53 13.58
C ALA A 90 8.35 12.70 14.49
N GLN A 91 7.64 13.70 13.95
CA GLN A 91 7.09 14.82 14.73
C GLN A 91 6.03 14.33 15.72
N PHE A 92 5.10 13.48 15.28
CA PHE A 92 4.06 12.94 16.15
C PHE A 92 4.62 12.10 17.31
N GLU A 93 5.65 11.29 17.07
CA GLU A 93 6.36 10.55 18.12
C GLU A 93 7.10 11.50 19.10
N GLU A 94 7.66 12.61 18.61
CA GLU A 94 8.28 13.65 19.45
C GLU A 94 7.25 14.35 20.33
N ASP A 95 6.12 14.79 19.76
CA ASP A 95 5.04 15.46 20.49
C ASP A 95 4.42 14.55 21.56
N LEU A 96 4.18 13.28 21.25
CA LEU A 96 3.71 12.29 22.22
C LEU A 96 4.72 12.07 23.36
N ALA A 97 6.01 12.07 23.07
CA ALA A 97 7.06 11.94 24.09
C ALA A 97 7.14 13.17 24.99
N MET A 98 6.84 14.36 24.47
CA MET A 98 6.76 15.61 25.25
C MET A 98 5.55 15.64 26.17
N VAL A 99 4.37 15.21 25.70
CA VAL A 99 3.12 15.20 26.49
C VAL A 99 3.09 14.05 27.50
N GLY A 100 3.77 12.93 27.21
CA GLY A 100 3.83 11.73 28.05
C GLY A 100 4.74 11.81 29.30
N GLY A 101 5.27 12.99 29.64
CA GLY A 101 6.03 13.19 30.89
C GLY A 101 7.46 12.63 30.91
N GLY A 102 8.09 12.45 29.74
CA GLY A 102 9.52 12.15 29.70
C GLY A 102 10.33 13.36 30.19
N GLU A 103 11.21 13.18 31.19
CA GLU A 103 12.15 14.23 31.59
C GLU A 103 12.91 14.76 30.37
N MET A 104 12.65 16.03 29.99
CA MET A 104 13.44 16.73 28.98
C MET A 104 14.87 16.87 29.52
N LYS A 105 15.75 15.95 29.13
CA LYS A 105 17.18 16.11 29.39
C LYS A 105 17.69 17.25 28.52
N THR A 106 18.22 18.31 29.12
CA THR A 106 18.76 19.48 28.43
C THR A 106 20.28 19.38 28.25
N GLY A 107 20.85 20.16 27.33
CA GLY A 107 22.30 20.28 27.14
C GLY A 107 22.98 19.04 26.52
N LYS A 108 24.18 18.69 27.01
CA LYS A 108 25.02 17.61 26.44
C LYS A 108 24.34 16.24 26.50
N ALA A 109 23.47 15.99 27.49
CA ALA A 109 22.70 14.76 27.62
C ALA A 109 21.65 14.61 26.50
N ALA A 110 20.98 15.70 26.10
CA ALA A 110 20.08 15.74 24.94
C ALA A 110 20.83 15.41 23.64
N ILE A 111 22.03 15.96 23.47
CA ILE A 111 22.87 15.75 22.28
C ILE A 111 23.39 14.31 22.25
N ALA A 112 23.78 13.75 23.39
CA ALA A 112 24.21 12.36 23.52
C ALA A 112 23.06 11.38 23.25
N GLU A 113 21.86 11.68 23.75
CA GLU A 113 20.66 10.87 23.51
C GLU A 113 20.17 10.99 22.06
N ARG A 114 20.22 12.18 21.44
CA ARG A 114 19.99 12.36 20.00
C ARG A 114 21.05 11.63 19.16
N LYS A 115 22.34 11.67 19.54
CA LYS A 115 23.41 10.91 18.85
C LYS A 115 23.27 9.40 19.05
N LYS A 116 22.83 8.96 20.24
CA LYS A 116 22.57 7.55 20.57
C LYS A 116 21.34 7.03 19.82
N LYS A 117 20.20 7.74 19.82
CA LYS A 117 19.03 7.46 18.98
C LYS A 117 19.36 7.52 17.49
N ARG A 118 20.27 8.39 17.06
CA ARG A 118 20.73 8.43 15.65
C ARG A 118 21.64 7.25 15.29
N ARG A 119 22.44 6.72 16.23
CA ARG A 119 23.22 5.47 16.07
C ARG A 119 22.37 4.20 16.22
N GLU A 120 21.42 4.17 17.14
CA GLU A 120 20.50 3.04 17.38
C GLU A 120 19.36 3.01 16.34
N GLY A 121 18.86 4.16 15.90
CA GLY A 121 17.97 4.32 14.74
C GLY A 121 18.65 4.02 13.41
N GLN A 122 19.99 3.89 13.40
CA GLN A 122 20.75 3.38 12.26
C GLN A 122 20.64 1.86 12.13
N ALA A 123 20.11 1.15 13.15
CA ALA A 123 19.63 -0.22 13.01
C ALA A 123 18.27 -0.23 12.26
N LYS A 124 18.28 0.25 11.02
CA LYS A 124 17.29 0.04 9.94
C LYS A 124 15.91 -0.44 10.40
N LYS A 125 15.19 0.37 11.19
CA LYS A 125 13.75 0.17 11.38
C LYS A 125 13.14 0.50 10.02
N ASP A 126 12.45 -0.47 9.41
CA ASP A 126 11.82 -0.29 8.09
C ASP A 126 10.88 0.91 8.15
N LYS A 127 11.29 2.02 7.52
CA LYS A 127 10.72 3.35 7.77
C LYS A 127 9.20 3.40 7.52
N HIS A 128 8.72 2.69 6.50
CA HIS A 128 7.29 2.62 6.17
C HIS A 128 6.57 1.38 6.72
N ALA A 129 7.19 0.56 7.57
CA ALA A 129 6.54 -0.65 8.09
C ALA A 129 5.30 -0.34 8.94
N ASN A 130 5.22 0.88 9.46
CA ASN A 130 4.09 1.42 10.23
C ASN A 130 3.30 2.47 9.45
N SER A 131 3.43 2.53 8.11
CA SER A 131 2.66 3.47 7.29
C SER A 131 1.16 3.24 7.49
N ILE A 132 0.43 4.31 7.80
CA ILE A 132 -1.03 4.26 7.94
C ILE A 132 -1.71 3.94 6.61
N VAL A 133 -1.09 4.35 5.49
CA VAL A 133 -1.59 4.06 4.14
C VAL A 133 -1.61 2.56 3.89
N ILE A 134 -0.49 1.88 4.20
CA ILE A 134 -0.40 0.41 4.12
C ILE A 134 -1.41 -0.25 5.07
N ALA A 135 -1.54 0.26 6.30
CA ALA A 135 -2.44 -0.31 7.30
C ALA A 135 -3.91 -0.22 6.88
N CYS A 136 -4.33 0.94 6.38
CA CYS A 136 -5.70 1.19 5.91
C CYS A 136 -6.02 0.35 4.68
N LEU A 137 -5.11 0.29 3.69
CA LEU A 137 -5.30 -0.57 2.52
C LEU A 137 -5.45 -2.04 2.92
N LYS A 138 -4.54 -2.58 3.75
CA LYS A 138 -4.63 -3.97 4.23
C LYS A 138 -5.95 -4.25 4.93
N ARG A 139 -6.49 -3.25 5.65
CA ARG A 139 -7.77 -3.37 6.34
C ARG A 139 -8.95 -3.44 5.37
N LEU A 140 -8.90 -2.74 4.25
CA LEU A 140 -9.95 -2.75 3.24
C LEU A 140 -9.78 -3.86 2.20
N LEU A 141 -8.62 -4.51 2.12
CA LEU A 141 -8.32 -5.50 1.09
C LEU A 141 -9.34 -6.66 1.01
N PRO A 142 -9.85 -7.23 2.13
CA PRO A 142 -10.90 -8.25 2.03
C PRO A 142 -12.20 -7.72 1.40
N VAL A 143 -12.52 -6.44 1.58
CA VAL A 143 -13.70 -5.81 0.98
C VAL A 143 -13.49 -5.66 -0.52
N GLY A 144 -12.31 -5.15 -0.94
CA GLY A 144 -11.96 -5.01 -2.34
C GLY A 144 -11.86 -6.35 -3.08
N LEU A 145 -11.42 -7.43 -2.42
CA LEU A 145 -11.37 -8.76 -3.04
C LEU A 145 -12.74 -9.43 -3.14
N ASN A 146 -13.68 -9.06 -2.27
CA ASN A 146 -15.02 -9.66 -2.21
C ASN A 146 -15.92 -9.30 -3.41
N VAL A 147 -15.49 -8.36 -4.26
CA VAL A 147 -16.19 -8.01 -5.50
C VAL A 147 -15.96 -9.02 -6.63
N PHE A 148 -14.92 -9.86 -6.49
CA PHE A 148 -14.50 -10.84 -7.49
C PHE A 148 -15.02 -12.23 -7.17
N GLY A 149 -15.37 -12.99 -8.20
CA GLY A 149 -15.58 -14.43 -8.11
C GLY A 149 -14.28 -15.23 -8.11
N GLY A 150 -14.39 -16.55 -7.93
CA GLY A 150 -13.24 -17.44 -7.92
C GLY A 150 -12.38 -17.32 -9.19
N ARG A 151 -13.03 -17.34 -10.37
CA ARG A 151 -12.32 -17.15 -11.64
C ARG A 151 -11.60 -15.82 -11.73
N GLU A 152 -12.26 -14.71 -11.39
CA GLU A 152 -11.61 -13.40 -11.44
C GLU A 152 -10.45 -13.31 -10.44
N LEU A 153 -10.56 -13.92 -9.26
CA LEU A 153 -9.48 -13.98 -8.26
C LEU A 153 -8.25 -14.75 -8.77
N ASP A 154 -8.46 -15.85 -9.52
CA ASP A 154 -7.34 -16.57 -10.17
C ASP A 154 -6.65 -15.71 -11.22
N ILE A 155 -7.41 -14.94 -11.99
CA ILE A 155 -6.87 -13.99 -12.96
C ILE A 155 -6.07 -12.90 -12.22
N VAL A 156 -6.62 -12.31 -11.15
CA VAL A 156 -5.94 -11.32 -10.30
C VAL A 156 -4.59 -11.87 -9.82
N GLN A 157 -4.56 -13.13 -9.37
CA GLN A 157 -3.34 -13.76 -8.89
C GLN A 157 -2.29 -13.94 -10.01
N GLN A 158 -2.71 -14.36 -11.20
CA GLN A 158 -1.82 -14.47 -12.37
C GLN A 158 -1.27 -13.10 -12.79
N CYS A 159 -2.14 -12.09 -12.90
CA CYS A 159 -1.74 -10.72 -13.24
C CYS A 159 -0.79 -10.12 -12.19
N LYS A 160 -0.99 -10.45 -10.90
CA LYS A 160 -0.10 -10.00 -9.83
C LYS A 160 1.33 -10.50 -10.04
N GLU A 161 1.54 -11.75 -10.45
CA GLU A 161 2.87 -12.27 -10.79
C GLU A 161 3.47 -11.54 -12.00
N LYS A 162 2.66 -11.22 -13.01
CA LYS A 162 3.08 -10.41 -14.17
C LYS A 162 3.51 -8.99 -13.80
N PHE A 163 2.76 -8.34 -12.91
CA PHE A 163 3.14 -7.03 -12.35
C PHE A 163 4.45 -7.10 -11.55
N LEU A 164 4.66 -8.16 -10.76
CA LEU A 164 5.93 -8.39 -10.05
C LEU A 164 7.10 -8.61 -11.02
N ALA A 165 6.84 -9.23 -12.17
CA ALA A 165 7.80 -9.38 -13.27
C ALA A 165 7.99 -8.08 -14.12
N ARG A 166 7.28 -7.00 -13.78
CA ARG A 166 7.31 -5.71 -14.51
C ARG A 166 6.92 -5.84 -15.98
N GLU A 167 5.97 -6.72 -16.28
CA GLU A 167 5.36 -6.75 -17.62
C GLU A 167 4.60 -5.45 -17.91
N ASN A 168 4.43 -5.13 -19.20
CA ASN A 168 3.73 -3.94 -19.65
C ASN A 168 2.23 -4.01 -19.26
N GLU A 169 1.67 -2.92 -18.75
CA GLU A 169 0.27 -2.89 -18.28
C GLU A 169 -0.74 -3.24 -19.38
N GLU A 170 -0.50 -2.80 -20.62
CA GLU A 170 -1.41 -3.06 -21.73
C GLU A 170 -1.43 -4.54 -22.10
N LYS A 171 -0.27 -5.19 -22.09
CA LYS A 171 -0.18 -6.65 -22.26
C LYS A 171 -0.89 -7.42 -21.15
N ILE A 172 -0.89 -6.89 -19.93
CA ILE A 172 -1.63 -7.48 -18.81
C ILE A 172 -3.14 -7.31 -19.03
N ARG A 173 -3.61 -6.16 -19.54
CA ARG A 173 -5.03 -5.95 -19.89
C ARG A 173 -5.47 -6.89 -21.01
N GLU A 174 -4.68 -7.03 -22.07
CA GLU A 174 -4.93 -7.99 -23.17
C GLU A 174 -5.04 -9.42 -22.62
N PHE A 175 -4.10 -9.83 -21.77
CA PHE A 175 -4.14 -11.14 -21.12
C PHE A 175 -5.41 -11.38 -20.29
N ILE A 176 -5.90 -10.36 -19.58
CA ILE A 176 -7.17 -10.44 -18.84
C ILE A 176 -8.35 -10.59 -19.83
N ARG A 177 -8.37 -9.83 -20.92
CA ARG A 177 -9.42 -9.92 -21.94
C ARG A 177 -9.49 -11.34 -22.51
N ASP A 178 -8.37 -11.92 -22.91
CA ASP A 178 -8.27 -13.28 -23.43
C ASP A 178 -8.81 -14.30 -22.42
N LEU A 179 -8.37 -14.20 -21.16
CA LEU A 179 -8.81 -15.11 -20.11
C LEU A 179 -10.29 -15.00 -19.78
N LEU A 180 -10.91 -13.83 -19.94
CA LEU A 180 -12.35 -13.65 -19.77
C LEU A 180 -13.15 -14.22 -20.95
N GLU A 181 -12.55 -14.29 -22.15
CA GLU A 181 -13.17 -14.70 -23.41
C GLU A 181 -13.39 -16.21 -23.51
N ILE A 182 -12.50 -17.00 -22.89
CA ILE A 182 -12.54 -18.46 -22.95
C ILE A 182 -13.88 -18.96 -22.38
N PRO A 183 -14.75 -19.60 -23.20
CA PRO A 183 -15.97 -20.22 -22.72
C PRO A 183 -15.62 -21.43 -21.87
N VAL A 184 -16.34 -21.60 -20.76
CA VAL A 184 -16.14 -22.75 -19.89
C VAL A 184 -16.72 -23.98 -20.59
N GLN A 185 -15.86 -24.84 -21.17
CA GLN A 185 -16.26 -26.17 -21.55
C GLN A 185 -16.36 -27.03 -20.29
N THR A 186 -17.55 -27.08 -19.68
CA THR A 186 -17.87 -28.17 -18.74
C THR A 186 -18.35 -29.35 -19.56
N ASP A 187 -17.59 -30.45 -19.55
CA ASP A 187 -18.10 -31.74 -19.99
C ASP A 187 -19.27 -32.14 -19.06
N PRO A 188 -20.50 -32.33 -19.59
CA PRO A 188 -21.65 -32.76 -18.79
C PRO A 188 -21.44 -34.09 -18.06
N THR A 189 -20.45 -34.88 -18.50
CA THR A 189 -20.06 -36.17 -17.93
C THR A 189 -19.04 -36.05 -16.78
N ASP A 190 -18.47 -34.85 -16.56
CA ASP A 190 -17.53 -34.61 -15.48
C ASP A 190 -18.25 -34.54 -14.13
N LYS A 191 -17.88 -35.45 -13.21
CA LYS A 191 -18.41 -35.51 -11.84
C LYS A 191 -18.14 -34.24 -11.04
N ASN A 192 -17.19 -33.41 -11.47
CA ASN A 192 -16.84 -32.12 -10.87
C ASN A 192 -17.42 -30.91 -11.62
N ALA A 193 -18.23 -31.11 -12.67
CA ALA A 193 -18.84 -30.03 -13.43
C ALA A 193 -19.71 -29.08 -12.56
N TRP A 194 -20.33 -29.61 -11.50
CA TRP A 194 -21.09 -28.79 -10.56
C TRP A 194 -20.19 -27.89 -9.69
N GLN A 195 -18.97 -28.34 -9.34
CA GLN A 195 -18.00 -27.51 -8.61
C GLN A 195 -17.49 -26.38 -9.49
N LEU A 196 -17.16 -26.68 -10.75
CA LEU A 196 -16.71 -25.67 -11.71
C LEU A 196 -17.81 -24.65 -12.00
N ASN A 197 -19.06 -25.11 -12.15
CA ASN A 197 -20.22 -24.23 -12.27
C ASN A 197 -20.45 -23.35 -11.03
N LEU A 198 -20.24 -23.90 -9.83
CA LEU A 198 -20.38 -23.16 -8.58
C LEU A 198 -19.29 -22.08 -8.43
N TYR A 199 -18.03 -22.43 -8.75
CA TYR A 199 -16.88 -21.52 -8.77
C TYR A 199 -17.12 -20.31 -9.69
N HIS A 200 -17.83 -20.54 -10.80
CA HIS A 200 -18.19 -19.50 -11.76
C HIS A 200 -19.46 -18.72 -11.41
N LYS A 201 -20.44 -19.33 -10.72
CA LYS A 201 -21.74 -18.69 -10.41
C LYS A 201 -21.75 -17.95 -9.08
N ILE A 202 -21.02 -18.40 -8.06
CA ILE A 202 -21.04 -17.77 -6.72
C ILE A 202 -20.49 -16.32 -6.78
N GLY A 203 -19.55 -16.03 -7.68
CA GLY A 203 -18.91 -14.72 -7.80
C GLY A 203 -19.66 -13.66 -8.61
N LYS A 204 -20.29 -14.06 -9.71
CA LYS A 204 -20.99 -13.13 -10.64
C LYS A 204 -22.14 -12.37 -9.99
N SER A 205 -22.61 -12.80 -8.81
CA SER A 205 -23.73 -12.19 -8.09
C SER A 205 -23.35 -11.00 -7.21
N GLN A 206 -22.07 -10.74 -6.95
CA GLN A 206 -21.62 -9.74 -5.97
C GLN A 206 -21.65 -8.29 -6.50
N MET A 207 -21.78 -8.06 -7.81
CA MET A 207 -21.97 -6.72 -8.41
C MET A 207 -23.45 -6.40 -8.69
N ARG A 208 -24.38 -6.93 -7.89
CA ARG A 208 -25.82 -6.64 -8.01
C ARG A 208 -26.15 -5.30 -7.36
N GLY A 209 -25.96 -4.22 -8.11
CA GLY A 209 -26.43 -2.89 -7.72
C GLY A 209 -26.24 -1.87 -8.82
N LYS A 210 -27.21 -1.79 -9.75
CA LYS A 210 -27.42 -0.71 -10.74
C LYS A 210 -26.20 -0.33 -11.59
N ASP A 211 -25.67 -1.30 -12.31
CA ASP A 211 -25.18 -1.22 -13.70
C ASP A 211 -24.37 -2.49 -13.92
N GLU A 212 -24.71 -3.28 -14.94
CA GLU A 212 -23.85 -4.39 -15.32
C GLU A 212 -22.49 -3.81 -15.72
N MET A 213 -21.46 -4.05 -14.91
CA MET A 213 -20.13 -3.56 -15.21
C MET A 213 -19.70 -4.10 -16.56
N THR A 214 -19.33 -3.20 -17.47
CA THR A 214 -18.89 -3.58 -18.81
C THR A 214 -17.71 -4.54 -18.72
N ARG A 215 -17.50 -5.34 -19.76
CA ARG A 215 -16.36 -6.25 -19.83
C ARG A 215 -15.03 -5.52 -19.59
N GLU A 216 -14.90 -4.32 -20.15
CA GLU A 216 -13.75 -3.44 -19.92
C GLU A 216 -13.64 -2.96 -18.47
N GLY A 217 -14.77 -2.66 -17.81
CA GLY A 217 -14.78 -2.36 -16.38
C GLY A 217 -14.24 -3.51 -15.53
N ILE A 218 -14.58 -4.76 -15.88
CA ILE A 218 -14.04 -5.96 -15.19
C ILE A 218 -12.53 -6.09 -15.43
N VAL A 219 -12.07 -5.87 -16.67
CA VAL A 219 -10.63 -5.90 -17.01
C VAL A 219 -9.87 -4.88 -16.15
N GLU A 220 -10.35 -3.64 -16.10
CA GLU A 220 -9.73 -2.57 -15.31
C GLU A 220 -9.75 -2.87 -13.81
N LYS A 221 -10.86 -3.41 -13.27
CA LYS A 221 -10.91 -3.80 -11.86
C LYS A 221 -9.88 -4.89 -11.52
N ILE A 222 -9.78 -5.93 -12.34
CA ILE A 222 -8.83 -7.01 -12.16
C ILE A 222 -7.39 -6.47 -12.24
N ALA A 223 -7.09 -5.66 -13.26
CA ALA A 223 -5.77 -5.07 -13.45
C ALA A 223 -5.37 -4.18 -12.25
N ASN A 224 -6.27 -3.29 -11.82
CA ASN A 224 -6.04 -2.42 -10.67
C ASN A 224 -5.84 -3.21 -9.36
N MET A 225 -6.68 -4.22 -9.10
CA MET A 225 -6.53 -5.07 -7.92
C MET A 225 -5.19 -5.82 -7.95
N ALA A 226 -4.85 -6.44 -9.07
CA ALA A 226 -3.60 -7.17 -9.24
C ALA A 226 -2.37 -6.28 -9.04
N GLN A 227 -2.41 -5.06 -9.60
CA GLN A 227 -1.35 -4.06 -9.43
C GLN A 227 -1.19 -3.66 -7.95
N VAL A 228 -2.29 -3.34 -7.27
CA VAL A 228 -2.29 -2.94 -5.85
C VAL A 228 -1.73 -4.05 -4.98
N VAL A 229 -2.16 -5.29 -5.19
CA VAL A 229 -1.66 -6.45 -4.45
C VAL A 229 -0.19 -6.72 -4.76
N ALA A 230 0.26 -6.55 -6.01
CA ALA A 230 1.66 -6.70 -6.40
C ALA A 230 2.55 -5.66 -5.71
N ILE A 231 2.14 -4.39 -5.71
CA ILE A 231 2.84 -3.29 -5.04
C ILE A 231 2.92 -3.56 -3.53
N LEU A 232 1.81 -3.98 -2.91
CA LEU A 232 1.73 -4.34 -1.49
C LEU A 232 2.64 -5.53 -1.15
N HIS A 233 2.66 -6.55 -2.01
CA HIS A 233 3.55 -7.70 -1.89
C HIS A 233 5.00 -7.27 -1.96
N ALA A 234 5.39 -6.50 -2.99
CA ALA A 234 6.78 -6.06 -3.16
C ALA A 234 7.30 -5.32 -1.91
N MET A 235 6.47 -4.45 -1.33
CA MET A 235 6.80 -3.75 -0.08
C MET A 235 6.89 -4.68 1.14
N THR A 236 6.05 -5.72 1.20
CA THR A 236 6.08 -6.70 2.30
C THR A 236 7.23 -7.72 2.15
N ARG A 237 7.56 -8.17 0.94
CA ARG A 237 8.64 -9.13 0.66
C ARG A 237 10.02 -8.52 0.88
N LEU A 238 10.21 -7.25 0.52
CA LEU A 238 11.41 -6.50 0.88
C LEU A 238 11.63 -6.48 2.40
N ARG A 239 10.55 -6.42 3.19
CA ARG A 239 10.59 -6.51 4.66
C ARG A 239 10.98 -7.92 5.14
N GLU A 240 10.41 -8.98 4.59
CA GLU A 240 10.74 -10.36 4.99
C GLU A 240 12.19 -10.74 4.70
N LEU A 241 12.68 -10.39 3.50
CA LEU A 241 14.08 -10.63 3.12
C LEU A 241 15.06 -9.84 4.01
N ARG A 242 14.71 -8.60 4.39
CA ARG A 242 15.52 -7.80 5.31
C ARG A 242 15.49 -8.34 6.74
N LYS A 243 14.33 -8.79 7.22
CA LYS A 243 14.18 -9.47 8.53
C LYS A 243 15.02 -10.73 8.61
N ARG A 244 15.01 -11.59 7.57
CA ARG A 244 15.86 -12.80 7.50
C ARG A 244 17.34 -12.44 7.57
N LYS A 245 17.81 -11.47 6.79
CA LYS A 245 19.20 -10.98 6.85
C LYS A 245 19.60 -10.39 8.21
N LEU A 246 18.67 -9.73 8.91
CA LEU A 246 18.91 -9.21 10.27
C LEU A 246 18.99 -10.34 11.31
N LEU A 247 18.12 -11.35 11.19
CA LEU A 247 18.16 -12.54 12.04
C LEU A 247 19.43 -13.34 11.83
N GLU A 248 19.84 -13.55 10.58
CA GLU A 248 21.13 -14.19 10.22
C GLU A 248 22.32 -13.43 10.83
N ARG A 249 22.35 -12.10 10.72
CA ARG A 249 23.40 -11.26 11.34
C ARG A 249 23.42 -11.38 12.86
N LYS A 250 22.24 -11.37 13.51
CA LYS A 250 22.13 -11.56 14.97
C LYS A 250 22.59 -12.95 15.40
N TYR A 251 22.27 -13.98 14.62
CA TYR A 251 22.71 -15.35 14.87
C TYR A 251 24.23 -15.48 14.76
N VAL A 252 24.83 -14.90 13.72
CA VAL A 252 26.29 -14.87 13.54
C VAL A 252 26.98 -14.10 14.66
N SER A 253 26.42 -12.95 15.09
CA SER A 253 26.99 -12.18 16.20
C SER A 253 26.84 -12.87 17.56
N LEU A 254 25.73 -13.56 17.82
CA LEU A 254 25.57 -14.35 19.04
C LEU A 254 26.56 -15.53 19.05
N ASN A 255 26.69 -16.24 17.93
CA ASN A 255 27.66 -17.33 17.82
C ASN A 255 29.09 -16.82 18.00
N PHE A 256 29.42 -15.66 17.43
CA PHE A 256 30.73 -15.04 17.63
C PHE A 256 31.00 -14.68 19.10
N VAL A 257 30.02 -14.09 19.80
CA VAL A 257 30.13 -13.76 21.24
C VAL A 257 30.23 -15.03 22.10
N VAL A 258 29.45 -16.07 21.80
CA VAL A 258 29.50 -17.36 22.50
C VAL A 258 30.82 -18.09 22.24
N VAL A 259 31.40 -17.98 21.04
CA VAL A 259 32.73 -18.51 20.73
C VAL A 259 33.79 -17.74 21.49
N VAL A 260 33.78 -16.40 21.48
CA VAL A 260 34.77 -15.58 22.20
C VAL A 260 34.72 -15.80 23.72
N LEU A 261 33.52 -15.98 24.31
CA LEU A 261 33.35 -16.30 25.73
C LEU A 261 33.80 -17.72 26.12
N LYS A 262 33.98 -18.64 25.16
CA LYS A 262 34.56 -19.97 25.41
C LYS A 262 36.09 -19.99 25.41
N PHE A 263 36.73 -18.89 24.97
CA PHE A 263 38.19 -18.75 24.89
C PHE A 263 38.77 -17.77 25.94
N LEU A 264 37.92 -17.28 26.86
CA LEU A 264 38.27 -16.55 28.08
C LEU A 264 38.02 -17.45 29.29
#